data_AF-X1QM92-F1
#
_entry.id   AF-X1QM92-F1
#
_cell.length_a   1.000
_cell.length_b   1.000
_cell.length_c   1.000
_cell.angle_alpha   90.00
_cell.angle_beta   90.00
_cell.angle_gamma   90.00
#
_symmetry.space_group_name_H-M   'P 1'
#
loop_
_entity.id
_entity.type
_entity.pdbx_description
1 polymer ?
#
loop_
_entity_poly.entity_id
_entity_poly.type
_entity_poly.pdbx_seq_one_letter_code
_entity_poly.pdbx_strand_id
1 'polypeptide(L)'
;IESALVKAGIDLHDVTFFSHGATVGTNTVIENKGVRTAIVTTKGFGDLIEIRKGSRAPTNPLDMYDLQMDLPQDYVGGYSPLVERPFRFEVPE
;
A
#
# COMPACT_ATOMS: atom_id res chain seq x y z
N ILE A 1 -25.53 2.97 -11.73
CA ILE A 1 -25.19 2.70 -13.16
C ILE A 1 -26.46 2.73 -13.99
N GLU A 2 -27.46 1.89 -13.68
CA GLU A 2 -28.77 1.91 -14.38
C GLU A 2 -29.41 3.30 -14.46
N SER A 3 -29.49 4.04 -13.35
CA SER A 3 -30.04 5.42 -13.36
C SER A 3 -29.25 6.39 -14.26
N ALA A 4 -27.94 6.18 -14.43
CA ALA A 4 -27.11 7.02 -15.30
C ALA A 4 -27.31 6.65 -16.79
N LEU A 5 -27.46 5.36 -17.09
CA LEU A 5 -27.72 4.85 -18.45
C LEU A 5 -29.10 5.28 -18.95
N VAL A 6 -30.13 5.19 -18.08
CA VAL A 6 -31.48 5.68 -18.38
C VAL A 6 -31.48 7.18 -18.69
N LYS A 7 -30.72 7.98 -17.94
CA LYS A 7 -30.57 9.42 -18.21
C LYS A 7 -29.79 9.72 -19.50
N ALA A 8 -28.84 8.86 -19.86
CA ALA A 8 -28.05 8.99 -21.07
C ALA A 8 -28.74 8.41 -22.31
N GLY A 9 -29.85 7.68 -22.15
CA GLY A 9 -30.53 6.98 -23.24
C GLY A 9 -29.70 5.86 -23.86
N ILE A 10 -28.75 5.29 -23.10
CA ILE A 10 -27.84 4.24 -23.56
C ILE A 10 -28.36 2.90 -23.08
N ASP A 11 -28.55 1.95 -24.00
CA ASP A 11 -28.77 0.55 -23.64
C ASP A 11 -27.47 -0.04 -23.09
N LEU A 12 -27.53 -0.71 -21.95
CA LEU A 12 -26.38 -1.40 -21.36
C LEU A 12 -25.81 -2.45 -22.32
N HIS A 13 -26.65 -3.06 -23.17
CA HIS A 13 -26.22 -4.04 -24.16
C HIS A 13 -25.31 -3.45 -25.24
N ASP A 14 -25.35 -2.14 -25.47
CA ASP A 14 -24.51 -1.44 -26.45
C ASP A 14 -23.15 -0.99 -25.86
N VAL A 15 -22.94 -1.14 -24.55
CA VAL A 15 -21.71 -0.73 -23.87
C VAL A 15 -20.63 -1.80 -24.04
N THR A 16 -19.64 -1.51 -24.88
CA THR A 16 -18.51 -2.41 -25.14
C THR A 16 -17.35 -2.24 -24.16
N PHE A 17 -17.29 -1.13 -23.43
CA PHE A 17 -16.25 -0.83 -22.44
C PHE A 17 -16.79 0.04 -21.31
N PHE A 18 -16.42 -0.31 -20.07
CA PHE A 18 -16.78 0.44 -18.88
C PHE A 18 -15.54 0.63 -18.00
N SER A 19 -15.30 1.88 -17.59
CA SER A 19 -14.22 2.23 -16.66
C SER A 19 -14.80 2.94 -15.44
N HIS A 20 -14.47 2.43 -14.25
CA HIS A 20 -14.88 3.02 -12.99
C HIS A 20 -13.65 3.21 -12.09
N GLY A 21 -13.32 4.47 -11.83
CA GLY A 21 -12.30 4.83 -10.85
C GLY A 21 -12.90 4.90 -9.44
N ALA A 22 -12.30 4.18 -8.50
CA ALA A 22 -12.65 4.24 -7.08
C ALA A 22 -11.38 4.38 -6.23
N THR A 23 -11.48 5.06 -5.10
CA THR A 23 -10.35 5.30 -4.17
C THR A 23 -10.24 4.25 -3.07
N VAL A 24 -11.12 3.23 -3.07
CA VAL A 24 -11.16 2.21 -2.02
C VAL A 24 -9.79 1.57 -1.79
N GLY A 25 -9.07 1.20 -2.85
CA GLY A 25 -7.73 0.60 -2.73
C GLY A 25 -6.70 1.53 -2.09
N THR A 26 -6.67 2.80 -2.51
CA THR A 26 -5.74 3.80 -1.96
C THR A 26 -6.05 4.07 -0.49
N ASN A 27 -7.32 4.27 -0.15
CA ASN A 27 -7.74 4.52 1.23
C ASN A 27 -7.49 3.31 2.12
N THR A 28 -7.66 2.08 1.62
CA THR A 28 -7.33 0.85 2.37
C THR A 28 -5.86 0.82 2.79
N VAL A 29 -4.93 1.24 1.93
CA VAL A 29 -3.50 1.29 2.24
C VAL A 29 -3.18 2.42 3.23
N ILE A 30 -3.69 3.63 2.98
CA ILE A 30 -3.45 4.80 3.84
C ILE A 30 -3.97 4.55 5.26
N GLU A 31 -5.14 3.94 5.39
CA GLU A 31 -5.79 3.69 6.69
C GLU A 31 -5.33 2.37 7.34
N ASN A 32 -4.43 1.60 6.69
CA ASN A 32 -4.00 0.27 7.13
C ASN A 32 -5.18 -0.69 7.45
N LYS A 33 -6.25 -0.64 6.64
CA LYS A 33 -7.47 -1.45 6.79
C LYS A 33 -7.52 -2.64 5.82
N GLY A 34 -6.34 -3.10 5.40
CA GLY A 34 -6.21 -4.26 4.52
C GLY A 34 -6.55 -5.58 5.21
N VAL A 35 -6.62 -6.65 4.42
CA VAL A 35 -6.67 -8.02 4.95
C VAL A 35 -5.29 -8.47 5.43
N ARG A 36 -5.25 -9.44 6.35
CA ARG A 36 -3.98 -10.08 6.76
C ARG A 36 -3.35 -10.78 5.55
N THR A 37 -2.08 -10.50 5.31
CA THR A 37 -1.31 -11.05 4.18
C THR A 37 0.07 -11.54 4.65
N ALA A 38 0.68 -12.38 3.82
CA ALA A 38 2.04 -12.88 4.01
C ALA A 38 2.88 -12.60 2.76
N ILE A 39 4.19 -12.50 2.93
CA ILE A 39 5.14 -12.37 1.83
C ILE A 39 6.08 -13.58 1.82
N VAL A 40 6.40 -14.08 0.63
CA VAL A 40 7.40 -15.10 0.43
C VAL A 40 8.61 -14.45 -0.23
N THR A 41 9.78 -14.61 0.36
CA THR A 41 11.04 -14.07 -0.16
C THR A 41 12.06 -15.19 -0.34
N THR A 42 13.09 -14.94 -1.13
CA THR A 42 14.27 -15.81 -1.14
C THR A 42 14.94 -15.80 0.24
N LYS A 43 15.65 -16.88 0.56
CA LYS A 43 16.41 -16.99 1.81
C LYS A 43 17.39 -15.82 1.98
N GLY A 44 17.37 -15.19 3.15
CA GLY A 44 18.16 -14.00 3.48
C GLY A 44 17.49 -12.66 3.16
N PHE A 45 16.27 -12.65 2.63
CA PHE A 45 15.57 -11.44 2.20
C PHE A 45 14.29 -11.11 3.00
N GLY A 46 14.02 -11.78 4.12
CA GLY A 46 12.80 -11.56 4.91
C GLY A 46 12.69 -10.17 5.56
N ASP A 47 13.81 -9.45 5.72
CA ASP A 47 13.88 -8.14 6.37
C ASP A 47 13.88 -6.96 5.37
N LEU A 48 13.57 -7.20 4.09
CA LEU A 48 13.57 -6.17 3.03
C LEU A 48 12.62 -4.99 3.33
N ILE A 49 11.51 -5.26 4.01
CA ILE A 49 10.50 -4.24 4.35
C ILE A 49 11.04 -3.28 5.42
N GLU A 50 11.81 -3.77 6.40
CA GLU A 50 12.49 -2.95 7.43
C GLU A 50 13.59 -2.10 6.82
N ILE A 51 14.34 -2.66 5.87
CA ILE A 51 15.46 -1.98 5.22
C ILE A 51 14.96 -0.82 4.33
N ARG A 52 13.72 -0.88 3.82
CA ARG A 52 13.09 0.16 2.99
C ARG A 52 13.93 0.61 1.79
N LYS A 53 14.79 -0.27 1.26
CA LYS A 53 15.78 0.05 0.21
C LYS A 53 16.67 1.26 0.56
N GLY A 54 16.97 1.48 1.85
CA GLY A 54 17.74 2.64 2.32
C GLY A 54 16.99 3.97 2.22
N SER A 55 15.70 3.96 1.89
CA SER A 55 14.89 5.18 1.79
C SER A 55 14.61 5.74 3.18
N ARG A 56 14.99 6.99 3.38
CA ARG A 56 14.62 7.80 4.55
C ARG A 56 13.46 8.69 4.12
N ALA A 57 12.28 8.44 4.66
CA ALA A 57 11.15 9.33 4.46
C ALA A 57 11.11 10.27 5.66
N PRO A 58 11.62 11.51 5.62
CA PRO A 58 11.51 12.41 6.76
C PRO A 58 10.05 12.87 6.98
N THR A 59 9.62 13.00 8.24
CA THR A 59 8.29 13.55 8.56
C THR A 59 8.23 15.05 8.29
N ASN A 60 9.33 15.75 8.53
CA ASN A 60 9.50 17.17 8.24
C ASN A 60 10.47 17.33 7.06
N PRO A 61 10.09 18.03 5.96
CA PRO A 61 10.97 18.26 4.82
C PRO A 61 12.34 18.87 5.16
N LEU A 62 12.43 19.59 6.29
CA LEU A 62 13.69 20.17 6.77
C LEU A 62 14.69 19.12 7.30
N ASP A 63 14.21 17.92 7.68
CA ASP A 63 15.04 16.87 8.28
C ASP A 63 15.74 15.99 7.22
N MET A 64 15.57 16.30 5.92
CA MET A 64 16.16 15.52 4.83
C MET A 64 17.70 15.39 4.92
N TYR A 65 18.36 16.35 5.57
CA TYR A 65 19.82 16.36 5.79
C TYR A 65 20.24 15.99 7.21
N ASP A 66 19.30 15.63 8.08
CA ASP A 66 19.62 15.18 9.43
C ASP A 66 20.11 13.72 9.39
N LEU A 67 21.38 13.53 9.76
CA LEU A 67 22.00 12.20 9.83
C LEU A 67 21.56 11.41 11.06
N GLN A 68 21.10 12.10 12.10
CA GLN A 68 20.58 11.54 13.33
C GLN A 68 19.06 11.41 13.32
N MET A 69 18.42 11.67 12.16
CA MET A 69 16.99 11.55 11.97
C MET A 69 16.53 10.15 12.34
N ASP A 70 15.67 10.07 13.34
CA ASP A 70 14.88 8.87 13.55
C ASP A 70 14.00 8.66 12.32
N LEU A 71 14.09 7.48 11.69
CA LEU A 71 13.10 7.07 10.69
C LEU A 71 11.72 7.32 11.29
N PRO A 72 10.74 7.90 10.57
CA PRO A 72 9.43 8.09 11.14
C PRO A 72 8.92 6.73 11.55
N GLN A 73 8.90 6.57 12.86
CA GLN A 73 8.17 5.53 13.54
C GLN A 73 6.68 5.86 13.53
N ASP A 74 6.29 7.06 13.06
CA ASP A 74 5.08 7.73 13.50
C ASP A 74 4.25 8.30 12.36
N TYR A 75 3.36 7.46 11.83
CA TYR A 75 1.98 7.87 11.64
C TYR A 75 1.15 6.99 12.58
N VAL A 76 0.70 7.56 13.71
CA VAL A 76 -0.25 6.97 14.68
C VAL A 76 -0.06 5.44 14.87
N GLY A 77 1.00 5.01 15.58
CA GLY A 77 1.08 3.62 16.07
C GLY A 77 2.34 2.82 15.75
N GLY A 78 3.52 3.44 15.71
CA GLY A 78 4.78 2.72 15.51
C GLY A 78 4.95 2.19 14.08
N TYR A 79 6.16 1.74 13.74
CA TYR A 79 6.42 1.06 12.47
C TYR A 79 5.64 -0.26 12.43
N SER A 80 4.45 -0.23 11.81
CA SER A 80 3.67 -1.41 11.47
C SER A 80 3.77 -1.64 9.94
N PRO A 81 4.69 -2.48 9.48
CA PRO A 81 4.75 -2.83 8.06
C PRO A 81 3.46 -3.54 7.64
N LEU A 82 3.09 -3.41 6.35
CA LEU A 82 1.92 -4.10 5.79
C LEU A 82 1.94 -5.63 6.02
N VAL A 83 3.13 -6.21 6.08
CA VAL A 83 3.36 -7.60 6.45
C VAL A 83 4.36 -7.62 7.60
N GLU A 84 3.92 -7.99 8.80
CA GLU A 84 4.79 -8.14 9.96
C GLU A 84 5.74 -9.33 9.82
N ARG A 85 6.87 -9.28 10.54
CA ARG A 85 7.94 -10.29 10.45
C ARG A 85 7.47 -11.75 10.62
N PRO A 86 6.51 -12.09 11.52
CA PRO A 86 6.00 -13.46 11.63
C PRO A 86 5.27 -13.98 10.39
N PHE A 87 4.82 -13.10 9.49
CA PHE A 87 4.11 -13.46 8.25
C PHE A 87 5.02 -13.41 7.02
N ARG A 88 6.33 -13.56 7.22
CA ARG A 88 7.32 -13.56 6.15
C ARG A 88 8.03 -14.89 6.09
N PHE A 89 7.95 -15.53 4.93
CA PHE A 89 8.46 -16.87 4.75
C PHE A 89 9.61 -16.84 3.76
N GLU A 90 10.74 -17.39 4.17
CA GLU A 90 11.92 -17.50 3.33
C GLU A 90 12.00 -18.90 2.70
N VAL A 91 12.16 -18.94 1.39
CA VAL A 91 12.33 -20.19 0.63
C VAL A 91 13.73 -20.26 0.00
N PRO A 92 14.36 -21.45 -0.06
CA PRO A 92 15.51 -21.68 -0.93
C PRO A 92 15.15 -21.42 -2.39
N GLU A 93 16.09 -20.90 -3.17
CA GLU A 93 15.97 -20.80 -4.64
C GLU A 93 16.09 -22.19 -5.29
#